data_AF-A0A2N9NZH5-F1
#
_entry.id   AF-A0A2N9NZH5-F1
#
_cell.length_a   1.000
_cell.length_b   1.000
_cell.length_c   1.000
_cell.angle_alpha   90.00
_cell.angle_beta   90.00
_cell.angle_gamma   90.00
#
_symmetry.space_group_name_H-M   'P 1'
#
loop_
_entity.id
_entity.type
_entity.pdbx_description
1 polymer ?
#
loop_
_entity_poly.entity_id
_entity_poly.type
_entity_poly.pdbx_seq_one_letter_code
_entity_poly.pdbx_strand_id
1 'polypeptide(L)' 'MRIFVQQKETGLYFKDITAWVPNTSDAMDFVSSTAAIDFCVANKLRDVQLVLKFEEEKYDIVMPMVPLGQPHQERPNEKV' A
#
# COMPACT_ATOMS: atom_id res chain seq x y z
N MET A 1 -6.35 13.37 -5.99
CA MET A 1 -5.99 11.93 -5.76
C MET A 1 -4.70 11.90 -4.98
N ARG A 2 -4.64 11.10 -3.90
CA ARG A 2 -3.48 11.01 -3.01
C ARG A 2 -3.14 9.55 -2.77
N ILE A 3 -1.85 9.25 -2.64
CA ILE A 3 -1.35 7.87 -2.56
C ILE A 3 -0.61 7.74 -1.24
N PHE A 4 -1.01 6.77 -0.43
CA PHE A 4 -0.45 6.53 0.89
C PHE A 4 0.10 5.11 1.00
N VAL A 5 1.09 4.94 1.88
CA VAL A 5 1.54 3.63 2.34
C VAL A 5 0.87 3.35 3.68
N GLN A 6 0.28 2.17 3.83
CA GLN A 6 -0.45 1.75 5.02
C GLN A 6 0.06 0.38 5.50
N GLN A 7 0.21 0.19 6.82
CA GLN A 7 0.45 -1.12 7.41
C GLN A 7 -0.80 -2.01 7.27
N LYS A 8 -0.61 -3.25 6.81
CA LYS A 8 -1.69 -4.22 6.63
C LYS A 8 -2.36 -4.59 7.96
N GLU A 9 -1.58 -4.77 9.03
CA GLU A 9 -2.08 -5.26 10.31
C GLU A 9 -2.80 -4.18 11.13
N THR A 10 -2.22 -2.98 11.20
CA THR A 10 -2.71 -1.91 12.09
C THR A 10 -3.59 -0.88 11.37
N GLY A 11 -3.51 -0.81 10.04
CA GLY A 11 -4.16 0.23 9.25
C GLY A 11 -3.53 1.63 9.40
N LEU A 12 -2.39 1.77 10.08
CA LEU A 12 -1.71 3.06 10.21
C LEU A 12 -1.00 3.44 8.91
N TYR A 13 -1.00 4.74 8.62
CA TYR A 13 -0.38 5.34 7.45
C TYR A 13 1.03 5.83 7.75
N PHE A 14 1.92 5.68 6.77
CA PHE A 14 3.31 6.11 6.89
C PHE A 14 3.37 7.64 6.95
N LYS A 15 4.05 8.17 7.96
CA LYS A 15 4.32 9.61 8.09
C LYS A 15 5.79 9.91 7.86
N ASP A 16 6.67 9.21 8.57
CA ASP A 16 8.12 9.31 8.45
C ASP A 16 8.79 7.99 8.88
N ILE A 17 10.12 7.92 8.78
CA ILE A 17 10.94 6.73 9.07
C ILE A 17 10.64 6.10 10.44
N THR A 18 10.20 6.91 11.41
CA THR A 18 9.96 6.49 12.80
C THR A 18 8.48 6.57 13.21
N ALA A 19 7.60 7.08 12.36
CA ALA A 19 6.23 7.42 12.73
C ALA A 19 5.19 6.88 11.75
N TRP A 20 4.13 6.35 12.34
CA TRP A 20 2.90 5.92 11.67
C TRP A 20 1.71 6.61 12.33
N VAL A 21 0.72 7.02 11.54
CA VAL A 21 -0.43 7.82 12.00
C VAL A 21 -1.75 7.21 11.54
N PRO A 22 -2.85 7.37 12.32
CA PRO A 22 -4.14 6.79 11.95
C PRO A 22 -4.84 7.55 10.81
N ASN A 23 -4.50 8.83 10.59
CA ASN A 23 -5.19 9.71 9.65
C ASN A 23 -4.31 10.06 8.46
N THR A 24 -4.90 10.07 7.27
CA THR A 24 -4.18 10.47 6.04
C THR A 24 -3.87 11.95 5.96
N SER A 25 -4.46 12.79 6.81
CA SER A 25 -4.14 14.23 6.92
C SER A 25 -2.70 14.48 7.34
N ASP A 26 -2.16 13.58 8.17
CA ASP A 26 -0.82 13.69 8.76
C ASP A 26 0.17 12.70 8.13
N ALA A 27 -0.30 11.92 7.16
CA ALA A 27 0.49 10.92 6.46
C ALA A 27 1.26 11.55 5.30
N MET A 28 2.39 10.94 4.95
CA MET A 28 3.14 11.29 3.76
C MET A 28 2.40 10.76 2.52
N ASP A 29 2.12 11.65 1.58
CA ASP A 29 1.59 11.28 0.27
C ASP A 29 2.70 11.14 -0.79
N PHE A 30 2.46 10.24 -1.74
CA PHE A 30 3.35 9.94 -2.85
C PHE A 30 2.78 10.51 -4.15
N VAL A 31 3.68 11.03 -5.00
CA VAL A 31 3.33 11.60 -6.31
C VAL A 31 2.81 10.54 -7.29
N SER A 32 3.23 9.29 -7.14
CA SER A 32 2.80 8.18 -8.00
C SER A 32 2.89 6.84 -7.27
N SER A 33 2.13 5.85 -7.73
CA SER A 33 2.19 4.48 -7.19
C SER A 33 3.58 3.88 -7.34
N THR A 34 4.25 4.13 -8.47
CA THR A 34 5.63 3.69 -8.70
C THR A 34 6.59 4.29 -7.69
N ALA A 35 6.48 5.58 -7.39
CA ALA A 35 7.32 6.22 -6.37
C ALA A 35 7.07 5.63 -4.97
N ALA A 36 5.83 5.31 -4.63
CA ALA A 36 5.50 4.63 -3.38
C ALA A 36 6.05 3.20 -3.32
N ILE A 37 5.98 2.46 -4.42
CA ILE A 37 6.56 1.11 -4.56
C ILE A 37 8.07 1.16 -4.38
N ASP A 38 8.74 2.03 -5.13
CA ASP A 38 10.20 2.20 -5.07
C ASP A 38 10.65 2.59 -3.66
N PHE A 39 9.91 3.49 -3.01
CA PHE A 39 10.15 3.87 -1.61
C PHE A 39 10.03 2.69 -0.66
N CYS A 40 8.98 1.88 -0.78
CA CYS A 40 8.80 0.69 0.05
C CYS A 40 9.95 -0.31 -0.13
N VAL A 41 10.38 -0.53 -1.38
CA VAL A 41 11.50 -1.44 -1.71
C VAL A 41 12.81 -0.90 -1.14
N ALA A 42 13.12 0.38 -1.39
CA ALA A 42 14.36 1.01 -0.94
C ALA A 42 14.49 1.01 0.59
N ASN A 43 13.38 1.25 1.30
CA ASN A 43 13.33 1.28 2.76
C ASN A 43 13.02 -0.09 3.38
N LYS A 44 12.91 -1.14 2.56
CA LYS A 44 12.60 -2.52 3.00
C LYS A 44 11.33 -2.59 3.86
N LEU A 45 10.34 -1.75 3.56
CA LEU A 45 9.04 -1.79 4.20
C LEU A 45 8.33 -3.09 3.81
N ARG A 46 7.89 -3.84 4.81
CA ARG A 46 7.17 -5.11 4.67
C ARG A 46 5.78 -4.98 5.24
N ASP A 47 4.89 -5.88 4.83
CA ASP A 47 3.53 -5.96 5.35
C ASP A 47 2.76 -4.64 5.21
N VAL A 48 3.03 -3.94 4.09
CA VAL A 48 2.38 -2.70 3.71
C VAL A 48 1.51 -2.86 2.46
N GLN A 49 0.56 -1.96 2.29
CA GLN A 49 -0.27 -1.81 1.11
C GLN A 49 -0.32 -0.34 0.69
N LEU A 50 -0.50 -0.11 -0.60
CA LEU A 50 -0.76 1.23 -1.11
C LEU A 50 -2.25 1.51 -1.02
N VAL A 51 -2.62 2.71 -0.60
CA VAL A 51 -4.00 3.20 -0.57
C VAL A 51 -4.09 4.44 -1.44
N LEU A 52 -4.84 4.36 -2.53
CA LEU A 52 -5.13 5.48 -3.41
C LEU A 52 -6.48 6.05 -3.00
N LYS A 53 -6.45 7.26 -2.44
CA LYS A 53 -7.64 8.02 -2.06
C LYS A 53 -7.99 9.04 -3.13
N PHE A 54 -9.27 9.11 -3.45
CA PHE A 54 -9.83 10.09 -4.38
C PHE A 54 -10.66 11.10 -3.58
N GLU A 55 -10.57 12.38 -3.93
CA GLU A 55 -11.20 13.45 -3.14
C GLU A 55 -12.72 13.45 -3.24
N GLU A 56 -13.27 13.00 -4.38
CA GLU A 56 -14.71 13.05 -4.67
C GLU A 56 -15.37 11.66 -4.69
N GLU A 57 -14.58 10.58 -4.70
CA GLU A 57 -15.09 9.22 -4.70
C GLU A 57 -15.13 8.65 -3.28
N LYS A 58 -16.19 7.89 -2.97
CA LYS A 58 -16.33 7.22 -1.67
C LYS A 58 -15.42 6.00 -1.51
N TYR A 59 -14.81 5.53 -2.58
CA TYR A 59 -14.06 4.29 -2.61
C TYR A 59 -12.57 4.55 -2.81
N ASP A 60 -11.77 3.88 -2.00
CA ASP A 60 -10.32 3.84 -2.13
C ASP A 60 -9.88 2.59 -2.87
N ILE A 61 -8.78 2.67 -3.62
CA ILE A 61 -8.13 1.49 -4.17
C ILE A 61 -7.03 1.06 -3.21
N VAL A 62 -7.12 -0.17 -2.71
CA VAL A 62 -6.09 -0.78 -1.87
C VAL A 62 -5.31 -1.79 -2.71
N MET A 63 -4.01 -1.53 -2.88
CA MET A 63 -3.10 -2.39 -3.63
C MET A 63 -2.15 -3.09 -2.66
N PRO A 64 -2.29 -4.41 -2.43
CA PRO A 64 -1.37 -5.14 -1.56
C PRO A 64 0.01 -5.22 -2.20
N MET A 65 1.05 -4.88 -1.44
CA MET A 65 2.42 -5.17 -1.86
C MET A 65 2.67 -6.66 -1.67
N VAL A 66 3.01 -7.35 -2.77
CA VAL A 66 3.44 -8.74 -2.76
C VAL A 66 4.96 -8.79 -2.90
N PRO A 67 5.67 -9.63 -2.12
CA PRO A 67 7.09 -9.82 -2.30
C PRO A 67 7.39 -10.31 -3.72
N LEU A 68 8.32 -9.65 -4.41
CA LEU A 68 8.90 -10.13 -5.67
C LEU A 68 9.56 -11.49 -5.39
N GLY A 69 8.87 -12.59 -5.72
CA GLY A 69 9.36 -13.95 -5.47
C GLY A 69 8.30 -14.95 -5.00
N GLN A 70 7.07 -14.53 -4.68
CA GLN A 70 5.98 -15.48 -4.54
C GLN A 70 5.42 -15.82 -5.93
N PRO A 71 5.57 -17.06 -6.42
CA PRO A 71 4.90 -17.46 -7.65
C PRO A 71 3.41 -17.22 -7.46
N HIS A 72 2.79 -16.62 -8.48
CA HIS A 72 1.34 -16.55 -8.59
C HIS A 72 0.81 -17.97 -8.43
N GLN A 73 0.26 -18.31 -7.25
CA GLN A 73 -0.29 -19.62 -7.01
C GLN A 73 -1.56 -19.69 -7.85
N GLU A 74 -1.42 -20.22 -9.07
CA GLU A 74 -2.53 -20.51 -9.97
C GLU A 74 -3.55 -21.32 -9.16
N ARG A 75 -4.73 -20.74 -8.94
CA ARG A 75 -5.84 -21.43 -8.29
C ARG A 75 -6.09 -22.72 -9.09
N PRO A 76 -6.10 -23.91 -8.46
CA PRO A 76 -6.40 -25.14 -9.19
C PRO A 76 -7.77 -24.99 -9.85
N ASN A 77 -7.81 -25.07 -11.18
CA ASN A 77 -9.06 -25.12 -11.93
C ASN A 77 -9.79 -26.39 -11.48
N GLU A 78 -10.88 -26.23 -10.74
CA GLU A 78 -11.78 -27.30 -10.36
C GLU A 78 -12.45 -27.79 -11.65
N LYS A 79 -11.97 -28.93 -12.17
CA LYS A 79 -12.57 -29.59 -13.33
C LYS A 79 -13.86 -30.27 -12.88
N VAL A 80 -14.99 -29.75 -13.33
CA VAL A 80 -16.30 -30.43 -13.35
C VAL A 80 -16.37 -31.34 -14.56
#